data_AF-A0A562C5H7-F1
#
_entry.id   AF-A0A562C5H7-F1
#
_cell.length_a   1.000
_cell.length_b   1.000
_cell.length_c   1.000
_cell.angle_alpha   90.00
_cell.angle_beta   90.00
_cell.angle_gamma   90.00
#
_symmetry.space_group_name_H-M   'P 1'
#
loop_
_entity.id
_entity.type
_entity.pdbx_description
1 polymer ?
#
loop_
_entity_poly.entity_id
_entity_poly.type
_entity_poly.pdbx_seq_one_letter_code
_entity_poly.pdbx_strand_id
1 'polypeptide(L)'
;MSYRPRPVAAGTVPGVLVAVLLGLLAAVGAPGPAQAARTPTVTGLAAAGQDWAGTRLKVRWKAVPGATYQVRWARSQAALSKATVQRVTTRAATSPTLGNRCVTWYAQVRAVRQGTVGAWSRPRGLRFTLGPLGTPRLAAPSSAQVSEQAVRFTWTAARYAARYRLDWSAAAHGQWADFSHNYTRWQASGDRSATIPLPATPAAGDRFLAPAYGNAVFAQLQYDTGCTSKARRTQYVGAFPRPRDPGTGDLVSVGSYNVELSPTTSSRPRKIANIADNIARRGLDVVALQEAREQTAKDLVRRLADAEGQKDWTQWGVGAQRVLWRTGAWRAVLGGKVDVGRASDKSAATPLPAPAVRLTPALGAWAPGRQDIFVVSVHLEDRRRFDAGATVKERKRDAHLAASALLDRIAAVNRGGVPTLVLGDLKGNFGGGGLPAGAGYCDENAGCVGEGQPTFVRAGFWDAQSAVTKVGVEYGTLNKHVARPPRSVTGVGGRTDYILARGTGGFTFYRNVVATYGDASAIHQPDHNLLVARVVVPRR
;
A
#
# COMPACT_ATOMS: atom_id res chain seq x y z
N MET A 1 -26.09 61.51 29.61
CA MET A 1 -25.85 62.91 29.98
C MET A 1 -25.20 63.59 28.78
N SER A 2 -25.68 64.66 28.16
CA SER A 2 -26.93 65.44 28.23
C SER A 2 -27.03 66.10 26.84
N TYR A 3 -28.13 65.95 26.12
CA TYR A 3 -29.33 66.79 26.14
C TYR A 3 -29.08 68.28 25.81
N ARG A 4 -29.67 68.68 24.67
CA ARG A 4 -29.97 70.00 24.04
C ARG A 4 -30.40 71.12 25.05
N PRO A 5 -30.48 72.45 24.72
CA PRO A 5 -31.08 73.02 23.48
C PRO A 5 -30.65 74.43 22.93
N ARG A 6 -31.01 74.67 21.64
CA ARG A 6 -31.68 75.82 20.92
C ARG A 6 -32.13 77.10 21.71
N PRO A 7 -32.61 78.25 21.11
CA PRO A 7 -32.92 78.63 19.69
C PRO A 7 -32.79 80.17 19.31
N VAL A 8 -33.39 80.55 18.13
CA VAL A 8 -33.98 81.86 17.64
C VAL A 8 -33.01 83.00 17.24
N ALA A 9 -33.19 83.86 16.22
CA ALA A 9 -34.30 84.34 15.37
C ALA A 9 -33.74 84.84 14.01
N ALA A 10 -34.34 84.60 12.84
CA ALA A 10 -35.44 85.34 12.16
C ALA A 10 -35.22 86.87 12.02
N GLY A 11 -35.04 87.33 10.78
CA GLY A 11 -34.99 88.75 10.40
C GLY A 11 -34.99 88.94 8.89
N THR A 12 -36.17 89.02 8.30
CA THR A 12 -36.48 89.47 6.93
C THR A 12 -36.42 91.00 6.81
N VAL A 13 -35.92 91.54 5.69
CA VAL A 13 -36.42 92.80 5.09
C VAL A 13 -36.34 92.71 3.54
N PRO A 14 -37.38 93.14 2.81
CA PRO A 14 -37.51 93.01 1.34
C PRO A 14 -37.05 94.27 0.60
N GLY A 15 -36.83 94.14 -0.71
CA GLY A 15 -36.62 95.26 -1.63
C GLY A 15 -36.89 94.85 -3.08
N VAL A 16 -38.09 95.16 -3.56
CA VAL A 16 -38.55 95.07 -4.94
C VAL A 16 -38.30 96.41 -5.64
N LEU A 17 -37.79 96.40 -6.88
CA LEU A 17 -38.26 97.17 -8.07
C LEU A 17 -37.23 96.95 -9.20
N VAL A 18 -37.52 96.27 -10.31
CA VAL A 18 -38.43 96.55 -11.46
C VAL A 18 -37.66 97.13 -12.67
N ALA A 19 -37.76 96.38 -13.79
CA ALA A 19 -37.70 96.74 -15.21
C ALA A 19 -36.42 97.43 -15.76
N VAL A 20 -35.91 97.13 -16.96
CA VAL A 20 -36.59 97.17 -18.27
C VAL A 20 -35.91 96.24 -19.29
N LEU A 21 -36.74 95.72 -20.20
CA LEU A 21 -36.49 94.88 -21.38
C LEU A 21 -35.47 95.43 -22.40
N LEU A 22 -34.88 94.50 -23.17
CA LEU A 22 -34.71 94.44 -24.65
C LEU A 22 -33.45 93.60 -24.88
N GLY A 23 -33.44 92.45 -25.54
CA GLY A 23 -34.13 92.05 -26.75
C GLY A 23 -33.04 91.47 -27.66
N LEU A 24 -32.93 90.15 -27.76
CA LEU A 24 -32.14 89.49 -28.80
C LEU A 24 -32.62 88.05 -28.97
N LEU A 25 -33.49 87.87 -29.98
CA LEU A 25 -33.65 86.61 -30.68
C LEU A 25 -32.31 86.26 -31.35
N ALA A 26 -31.73 85.10 -31.04
CA ALA A 26 -30.97 84.32 -31.99
C ALA A 26 -30.72 82.89 -31.49
N ALA A 27 -31.04 81.93 -32.37
CA ALA A 27 -30.56 80.55 -32.39
C ALA A 27 -31.02 79.62 -31.25
N VAL A 28 -32.21 79.04 -31.43
CA VAL A 28 -32.49 77.66 -31.00
C VAL A 28 -31.48 76.77 -31.73
N GLY A 29 -30.32 76.54 -31.11
CA GLY A 29 -29.41 75.49 -31.53
C GLY A 29 -30.13 74.17 -31.38
N ALA A 30 -30.41 73.50 -32.50
CA ALA A 30 -30.81 72.10 -32.50
C ALA A 30 -29.87 71.33 -31.54
N PRO A 31 -30.38 70.43 -30.67
CA PRO A 31 -29.50 69.50 -30.01
C PRO A 31 -28.81 68.72 -31.13
N GLY A 32 -27.53 69.03 -31.37
CA GLY A 32 -26.68 68.20 -32.21
C GLY A 32 -26.86 66.76 -31.74
N PRO A 33 -26.88 65.76 -32.65
CA PRO A 33 -27.18 64.39 -32.29
C PRO A 33 -26.35 64.05 -31.06
N ALA A 34 -27.01 63.79 -29.94
CA ALA A 34 -26.36 63.45 -28.68
C ALA A 34 -25.44 62.29 -29.03
N GLN A 35 -24.14 62.58 -29.10
CA GLN A 35 -23.17 61.63 -29.62
C GLN A 35 -23.21 60.47 -28.64
N ALA A 36 -23.88 59.39 -29.05
CA ALA A 36 -24.20 58.27 -28.16
C ALA A 36 -22.94 57.95 -27.39
N ALA A 37 -22.96 58.22 -26.08
CA ALA A 37 -21.77 58.22 -25.26
C ALA A 37 -21.11 56.85 -25.40
N ARG A 38 -20.07 56.78 -26.23
CA ARG A 38 -19.50 55.49 -26.65
C ARG A 38 -19.07 54.77 -25.39
N THR A 39 -19.58 53.56 -25.16
CA THR A 39 -19.22 52.77 -23.98
C THR A 39 -17.69 52.69 -23.91
N PRO A 40 -17.06 53.21 -22.83
CA PRO A 40 -15.60 53.32 -22.77
C PRO A 40 -14.90 51.98 -22.96
N THR A 41 -13.79 51.99 -23.69
CA THR A 41 -12.93 50.81 -23.83
C THR A 41 -12.29 50.48 -22.49
N VAL A 42 -12.37 49.22 -22.07
CA VAL A 42 -11.76 48.76 -20.81
C VAL A 42 -10.23 48.79 -20.92
N THR A 43 -9.57 49.33 -19.89
CA THR A 43 -8.10 49.41 -19.79
C THR A 43 -7.56 48.68 -18.55
N GLY A 44 -6.24 48.46 -18.51
CA GLY A 44 -5.56 47.86 -17.36
C GLY A 44 -5.84 46.37 -17.15
N LEU A 45 -6.24 45.63 -18.20
CA LEU A 45 -6.39 44.18 -18.13
C LEU A 45 -5.05 43.52 -17.77
N ALA A 46 -4.99 42.88 -16.61
CA ALA A 46 -3.79 42.26 -16.07
C ALA A 46 -4.10 40.90 -15.41
N ALA A 47 -3.08 40.05 -15.30
CA ALA A 47 -3.15 38.84 -14.50
C ALA A 47 -3.41 39.20 -13.02
N ALA A 48 -4.23 38.40 -12.36
CA ALA A 48 -4.64 38.59 -10.97
C ALA A 48 -4.46 37.33 -10.11
N GLY A 49 -4.20 36.17 -10.71
CA GLY A 49 -4.00 34.90 -10.01
C GLY A 49 -4.20 33.70 -10.93
N GLN A 50 -4.10 32.52 -10.36
CA GLN A 50 -4.30 31.26 -11.08
C GLN A 50 -4.80 30.17 -10.13
N ASP A 51 -5.54 29.22 -10.68
CA ASP A 51 -5.79 27.91 -10.09
C ASP A 51 -5.08 26.88 -10.97
N TRP A 52 -3.95 26.39 -10.47
CA TRP A 52 -3.18 25.39 -11.19
C TRP A 52 -3.93 24.07 -11.30
N ALA A 53 -4.57 23.61 -10.23
CA ALA A 53 -5.26 22.32 -10.23
C ALA A 53 -6.44 22.35 -11.22
N GLY A 54 -7.29 23.38 -11.16
CA GLY A 54 -8.44 23.54 -12.06
C GLY A 54 -8.10 24.06 -13.46
N THR A 55 -6.83 24.37 -13.76
CA THR A 55 -6.39 24.94 -15.04
C THR A 55 -7.06 26.28 -15.37
N ARG A 56 -7.13 27.21 -14.41
CA ARG A 56 -7.79 28.50 -14.60
C ARG A 56 -6.87 29.68 -14.34
N LEU A 57 -7.02 30.73 -15.12
CA LEU A 57 -6.34 32.01 -14.94
C LEU A 57 -7.34 33.05 -14.45
N LYS A 58 -6.91 33.92 -13.54
CA LYS A 58 -7.69 35.06 -13.05
C LYS A 58 -7.10 36.34 -13.62
N VAL A 59 -7.97 37.23 -14.10
CA VAL A 59 -7.61 38.56 -14.58
C VAL A 59 -8.40 39.63 -13.82
N ARG A 60 -7.86 40.85 -13.80
CA ARG A 60 -8.50 42.06 -13.29
C ARG A 60 -8.30 43.23 -14.25
N TRP A 61 -9.17 44.23 -14.17
CA TRP A 61 -9.10 45.44 -15.01
C TRP A 61 -9.59 46.68 -14.26
N LYS A 62 -9.40 47.88 -14.86
CA LYS A 62 -9.92 49.14 -14.32
C LYS A 62 -11.44 49.24 -14.49
N ALA A 63 -12.14 49.67 -13.45
CA ALA A 63 -13.59 49.80 -13.48
C ALA A 63 -14.04 50.85 -14.50
N VAL A 64 -15.21 50.62 -15.10
CA VAL A 64 -15.92 51.55 -15.97
C VAL A 64 -17.24 51.82 -15.24
N PRO A 65 -17.50 53.06 -14.76
CA PRO A 65 -18.68 53.35 -13.96
C PRO A 65 -19.98 52.94 -14.66
N GLY A 66 -20.87 52.26 -13.91
CA GLY A 66 -22.18 51.82 -14.40
C GLY A 66 -22.15 50.70 -15.45
N ALA A 67 -21.03 50.01 -15.65
CA ALA A 67 -20.90 48.94 -16.63
C ALA A 67 -20.87 47.54 -15.99
N THR A 68 -21.41 46.57 -16.73
CA THR A 68 -21.06 45.14 -16.61
C THR A 68 -20.00 44.79 -17.65
N TYR A 69 -19.51 43.55 -17.66
CA TYR A 69 -18.40 43.15 -18.50
C TYR A 69 -18.67 41.88 -19.28
N GLN A 70 -18.00 41.77 -20.41
CA GLN A 70 -17.89 40.55 -21.20
C GLN A 70 -16.41 40.22 -21.35
N VAL A 71 -16.05 38.96 -21.11
CA VAL A 71 -14.68 38.45 -21.17
C VAL A 71 -14.62 37.26 -22.12
N ARG A 72 -13.55 37.14 -22.90
CA ARG A 72 -13.30 35.97 -23.75
C ARG A 72 -11.84 35.56 -23.68
N TRP A 73 -11.60 34.27 -23.92
CA TRP A 73 -10.31 33.61 -23.74
C TRP A 73 -9.99 32.72 -24.94
N ALA A 74 -8.74 32.72 -25.42
CA ALA A 74 -8.33 31.85 -26.53
C ALA A 74 -6.84 31.50 -26.49
N ARG A 75 -6.44 30.46 -27.24
CA ARG A 75 -5.03 30.04 -27.37
C ARG A 75 -4.17 30.95 -28.26
N SER A 76 -4.81 31.79 -29.08
CA SER A 76 -4.13 32.77 -29.94
C SER A 76 -4.94 34.05 -30.02
N GLN A 77 -4.30 35.15 -30.42
CA GLN A 77 -4.99 36.43 -30.60
C GLN A 77 -6.09 36.33 -31.69
N ALA A 78 -5.79 35.66 -32.80
CA ALA A 78 -6.74 35.47 -33.90
C ALA A 78 -7.99 34.67 -33.46
N ALA A 79 -7.83 33.66 -32.60
CA ALA A 79 -8.93 32.84 -32.12
C ALA A 79 -9.88 33.56 -31.15
N LEU A 80 -9.51 34.74 -30.62
CA LEU A 80 -10.39 35.52 -29.74
C LEU A 80 -11.68 35.94 -30.44
N SER A 81 -11.67 36.20 -31.75
CA SER A 81 -12.87 36.59 -32.50
C SER A 81 -13.98 35.54 -32.45
N LYS A 82 -13.61 34.26 -32.34
CA LYS A 82 -14.51 33.09 -32.30
C LYS A 82 -14.70 32.54 -30.89
N ALA A 83 -14.04 33.10 -29.88
CA ALA A 83 -14.09 32.60 -28.51
C ALA A 83 -15.43 32.89 -27.84
N THR A 84 -15.90 31.95 -27.03
CA THR A 84 -17.11 32.10 -26.22
C THR A 84 -16.99 33.29 -25.27
N VAL A 85 -18.06 34.09 -25.20
CA VAL A 85 -18.14 35.28 -24.35
C VAL A 85 -18.78 34.94 -23.01
N GLN A 86 -18.06 35.23 -21.93
CA GLN A 86 -18.53 35.13 -20.55
C GLN A 86 -18.99 36.49 -20.05
N ARG A 87 -20.22 36.60 -19.53
CA ARG A 87 -20.71 37.81 -18.86
C ARG A 87 -20.27 37.84 -17.40
N VAL A 88 -19.84 39.00 -16.91
CA VAL A 88 -19.30 39.18 -15.56
C VAL A 88 -19.72 40.55 -15.02
N THR A 89 -20.15 40.63 -13.76
CA THR A 89 -20.60 41.88 -13.13
C THR A 89 -19.48 42.58 -12.32
N THR A 90 -18.38 41.88 -12.06
CA THR A 90 -17.24 42.35 -11.28
C THR A 90 -16.05 42.78 -12.16
N ARG A 91 -15.12 43.58 -11.61
CA ARG A 91 -13.88 44.04 -12.26
C ARG A 91 -12.76 42.99 -12.40
N ALA A 92 -13.13 41.71 -12.32
CA ALA A 92 -12.24 40.57 -12.40
C ALA A 92 -13.02 39.37 -12.90
N ALA A 93 -12.32 38.45 -13.57
CA ALA A 93 -12.89 37.20 -14.06
C ALA A 93 -11.89 36.06 -13.90
N THR A 94 -12.42 34.87 -13.63
CA THR A 94 -11.68 33.61 -13.74
C THR A 94 -12.08 32.94 -15.04
N SER A 95 -11.09 32.46 -15.79
CA SER A 95 -11.31 31.74 -17.05
C SER A 95 -12.13 30.47 -16.81
N PRO A 96 -12.79 29.93 -17.86
CA PRO A 96 -13.17 28.52 -17.85
C PRO A 96 -11.92 27.62 -17.67
N THR A 97 -12.13 26.33 -17.47
CA THR A 97 -11.03 25.35 -17.46
C THR A 97 -10.33 25.39 -18.81
N LEU A 98 -9.07 25.81 -18.80
CA LEU A 98 -8.25 25.93 -20.01
C LEU A 98 -7.67 24.57 -20.39
N GLY A 99 -7.50 24.30 -21.68
CA GLY A 99 -7.07 22.97 -22.15
C GLY A 99 -5.57 22.68 -22.00
N ASN A 100 -4.72 23.66 -21.66
CA ASN A 100 -3.27 23.47 -21.53
C ASN A 100 -2.64 24.58 -20.66
N ARG A 101 -1.86 24.22 -19.64
CA ARG A 101 -1.20 25.15 -18.69
C ARG A 101 0.09 25.76 -19.22
N CYS A 102 0.69 25.11 -20.20
CA CYS A 102 2.08 25.31 -20.60
C CYS A 102 2.21 26.21 -21.82
N VAL A 103 1.11 26.83 -22.23
CA VAL A 103 1.02 27.74 -23.38
C VAL A 103 0.51 29.10 -22.92
N THR A 104 0.80 30.12 -23.72
CA THR A 104 0.18 31.43 -23.54
C THR A 104 -1.30 31.36 -23.90
N TRP A 105 -2.15 31.89 -23.03
CA TRP A 105 -3.54 32.20 -23.33
C TRP A 105 -3.71 33.70 -23.51
N TYR A 106 -4.68 34.09 -24.32
CA TYR A 106 -5.03 35.49 -24.53
C TYR A 106 -6.41 35.75 -23.95
N ALA A 107 -6.56 36.92 -23.32
CA ALA A 107 -7.84 37.42 -22.82
C ALA A 107 -8.16 38.79 -23.39
N GLN A 108 -9.45 39.07 -23.57
CA GLN A 108 -9.98 40.40 -23.82
C GLN A 108 -11.20 40.64 -22.96
N VAL A 109 -11.42 41.90 -22.61
CA VAL A 109 -12.59 42.36 -21.87
C VAL A 109 -13.21 43.56 -22.56
N ARG A 110 -14.54 43.67 -22.53
CA ARG A 110 -15.28 44.87 -22.95
C ARG A 110 -16.34 45.23 -21.93
N ALA A 111 -16.63 46.51 -21.82
CA ALA A 111 -17.71 47.03 -20.99
C ALA A 111 -19.05 46.92 -21.75
N VAL A 112 -20.12 46.68 -21.00
CA VAL A 112 -21.50 46.75 -21.47
C VAL A 112 -22.25 47.69 -20.53
N ARG A 113 -22.73 48.81 -21.05
CA ARG A 113 -23.39 49.86 -20.29
C ARG A 113 -24.73 50.16 -20.95
N GLN A 114 -25.83 50.05 -20.19
CA GLN A 114 -27.19 50.34 -20.67
C GLN A 114 -27.50 49.65 -22.02
N GLY A 115 -27.18 48.35 -22.14
CA GLY A 115 -27.36 47.58 -23.38
C GLY A 115 -26.32 47.84 -24.48
N THR A 116 -25.58 48.94 -24.41
CA THR A 116 -24.56 49.29 -25.41
C THR A 116 -23.23 48.59 -25.13
N VAL A 117 -22.78 47.82 -26.11
CA VAL A 117 -21.55 47.03 -26.03
C VAL A 117 -20.36 47.84 -26.53
N GLY A 118 -19.35 48.02 -25.68
CA GLY A 118 -18.12 48.73 -26.04
C GLY A 118 -17.15 47.91 -26.88
N ALA A 119 -16.07 48.56 -27.34
CA ALA A 119 -14.97 47.88 -28.03
C ALA A 119 -14.23 46.91 -27.08
N TRP A 120 -13.69 45.82 -27.65
CA TRP A 120 -12.79 44.92 -26.93
C TRP A 120 -11.48 45.63 -26.55
N SER A 121 -10.97 45.38 -25.35
CA SER A 121 -9.63 45.78 -24.94
C SER A 121 -8.57 45.17 -25.88
N ARG A 122 -7.34 45.70 -25.86
CA ARG A 122 -6.20 45.01 -26.51
C ARG A 122 -6.06 43.58 -25.93
N PRO A 123 -5.75 42.55 -26.75
CA PRO A 123 -5.47 41.21 -26.25
C PRO A 123 -4.35 41.21 -25.21
N ARG A 124 -4.56 40.56 -24.08
CA ARG A 124 -3.52 40.36 -23.06
C ARG A 124 -3.06 38.90 -23.06
N GLY A 125 -1.78 38.67 -23.33
CA GLY A 125 -1.13 37.38 -23.12
C GLY A 125 -0.96 37.07 -21.64
N LEU A 126 -1.30 35.85 -21.25
CA LEU A 126 -1.30 35.35 -19.88
C LEU A 126 -0.70 33.94 -19.88
N ARG A 127 0.15 33.67 -18.89
CA ARG A 127 0.75 32.35 -18.69
C ARG A 127 0.48 31.91 -17.26
N PHE A 128 0.34 30.60 -17.07
CA PHE A 128 0.46 30.05 -15.72
C PHE A 128 1.91 30.23 -15.27
N THR A 129 2.06 30.72 -14.04
CA THR A 129 3.37 30.82 -13.40
C THR A 129 3.64 29.51 -12.68
N LEU A 130 4.65 28.79 -13.15
CA LEU A 130 5.10 27.56 -12.50
C LEU A 130 5.91 27.91 -11.25
N GLY A 131 5.49 27.41 -10.09
CA GLY A 131 6.26 27.51 -8.85
C GLY A 131 6.88 26.16 -8.45
N PRO A 132 7.55 26.10 -7.28
CA PRO A 132 8.12 24.86 -6.76
C PRO A 132 7.05 23.80 -6.55
N LEU A 133 7.17 22.70 -7.29
CA LEU A 133 6.29 21.53 -7.21
C LEU A 133 6.36 20.94 -5.79
N GLY A 134 5.21 20.89 -5.11
CA GLY A 134 5.09 20.29 -3.79
C GLY A 134 5.15 18.76 -3.85
N THR A 135 5.46 18.13 -2.71
CA THR A 135 5.52 16.67 -2.60
C THR A 135 4.21 16.14 -1.99
N PRO A 136 3.44 15.31 -2.72
CA PRO A 136 2.27 14.64 -2.15
C PRO A 136 2.69 13.54 -1.19
N ARG A 137 1.82 13.21 -0.22
CA ARG A 137 1.99 12.04 0.66
C ARG A 137 1.13 10.90 0.12
N LEU A 138 1.75 9.81 -0.31
CA LEU A 138 1.09 8.56 -0.65
C LEU A 138 0.85 7.74 0.62
N ALA A 139 -0.33 7.11 0.72
CA ALA A 139 -0.69 6.22 1.82
C ALA A 139 -1.69 5.16 1.36
N ALA A 140 -1.77 4.06 2.09
CA ALA A 140 -2.77 3.01 1.92
C ALA A 140 -3.30 2.59 3.29
N PRO A 141 -4.15 3.41 3.93
CA PRO A 141 -4.68 3.08 5.24
C PRO A 141 -5.55 1.81 5.14
N SER A 142 -5.57 1.01 6.22
CA SER A 142 -6.39 -0.20 6.28
C SER A 142 -7.88 0.11 6.09
N SER A 143 -8.35 1.27 6.57
CA SER A 143 -9.73 1.74 6.38
C SER A 143 -10.11 2.01 4.91
N ALA A 144 -9.14 2.15 4.01
CA ALA A 144 -9.41 2.28 2.58
C ALA A 144 -9.54 0.92 1.86
N GLN A 145 -9.19 -0.18 2.51
CA GLN A 145 -9.22 -1.52 1.93
C GLN A 145 -10.59 -2.16 2.17
N VAL A 146 -11.45 -2.09 1.17
CA VAL A 146 -12.86 -2.52 1.27
C VAL A 146 -13.12 -3.91 0.68
N SER A 147 -12.20 -4.45 -0.10
CA SER A 147 -12.32 -5.73 -0.81
C SER A 147 -11.04 -6.56 -0.68
N GLU A 148 -11.20 -7.88 -0.70
CA GLU A 148 -10.08 -8.82 -0.82
C GLU A 148 -9.42 -8.71 -2.20
N GLN A 149 -10.18 -8.38 -3.24
CA GLN A 149 -9.71 -8.43 -4.64
C GLN A 149 -9.20 -7.07 -5.13
N ALA A 150 -8.86 -6.15 -4.23
CA ALA A 150 -8.37 -4.84 -4.60
C ALA A 150 -7.56 -4.18 -3.50
N VAL A 151 -6.55 -3.41 -3.90
CA VAL A 151 -5.81 -2.50 -3.00
C VAL A 151 -6.06 -1.06 -3.40
N ARG A 152 -6.48 -0.23 -2.45
CA ARG A 152 -6.67 1.20 -2.67
C ARG A 152 -5.53 2.01 -2.07
N PHE A 153 -4.92 2.84 -2.91
CA PHE A 153 -3.97 3.86 -2.48
C PHE A 153 -4.64 5.23 -2.52
N THR A 154 -4.21 6.11 -1.62
CA THR A 154 -4.70 7.48 -1.48
C THR A 154 -3.52 8.44 -1.38
N TRP A 155 -3.70 9.69 -1.81
CA TRP A 155 -2.65 10.70 -1.68
C TRP A 155 -3.20 12.10 -1.42
N THR A 156 -2.37 12.93 -0.79
CA THR A 156 -2.67 14.34 -0.59
C THR A 156 -2.46 15.16 -1.87
N ALA A 157 -3.10 16.32 -1.95
CA ALA A 157 -2.85 17.27 -3.03
C ALA A 157 -1.42 17.84 -2.94
N ALA A 158 -0.75 17.96 -4.08
CA ALA A 158 0.52 18.66 -4.21
C ALA A 158 0.35 19.99 -4.95
N ARG A 159 0.95 21.05 -4.39
CA ARG A 159 0.99 22.37 -5.04
C ARG A 159 1.68 22.27 -6.41
N TYR A 160 1.08 22.86 -7.44
CA TYR A 160 1.55 22.81 -8.83
C TYR A 160 1.60 21.42 -9.48
N ALA A 161 1.06 20.38 -8.85
CA ALA A 161 0.84 19.10 -9.53
C ALA A 161 -0.39 19.21 -10.44
N ALA A 162 -0.22 18.87 -11.73
CA ALA A 162 -1.31 18.87 -12.70
C ALA A 162 -1.96 17.50 -12.87
N ARG A 163 -1.23 16.43 -12.54
CA ARG A 163 -1.67 15.05 -12.70
C ARG A 163 -0.84 14.10 -11.85
N TYR A 164 -1.42 12.92 -11.61
CA TYR A 164 -0.82 11.84 -10.82
C TYR A 164 -0.97 10.51 -11.55
N ARG A 165 -0.07 9.56 -11.31
CA ARG A 165 -0.30 8.13 -11.63
C ARG A 165 0.41 7.26 -10.62
N LEU A 166 -0.12 6.08 -10.34
CA LEU A 166 0.60 5.08 -9.57
C LEU A 166 1.51 4.27 -10.49
N ASP A 167 2.70 4.03 -9.99
CA ASP A 167 3.63 3.00 -10.45
C ASP A 167 3.59 1.89 -9.39
N TRP A 168 3.07 0.72 -9.76
CA TRP A 168 2.78 -0.36 -8.81
C TRP A 168 3.37 -1.71 -9.24
N SER A 169 3.66 -2.56 -8.26
CA SER A 169 4.30 -3.87 -8.45
C SER A 169 4.00 -4.79 -7.26
N ALA A 170 4.13 -6.12 -7.42
CA ALA A 170 4.19 -7.03 -6.27
C ALA A 170 5.59 -7.11 -5.65
N ALA A 171 6.59 -6.51 -6.29
CA ALA A 171 7.94 -6.42 -5.79
C ALA A 171 8.16 -5.14 -4.96
N ALA A 172 8.87 -5.28 -3.85
CA ALA A 172 9.38 -4.11 -3.13
C ALA A 172 10.22 -3.24 -4.08
N HIS A 173 10.06 -1.92 -4.00
CA HIS A 173 10.75 -0.94 -4.84
C HIS A 173 10.50 -1.03 -6.35
N GLY A 174 9.51 -1.83 -6.79
CA GLY A 174 9.20 -2.00 -8.21
C GLY A 174 10.30 -2.72 -8.99
N GLN A 175 11.26 -3.37 -8.32
CA GLN A 175 12.34 -4.11 -8.96
C GLN A 175 11.95 -5.57 -9.14
N TRP A 176 11.62 -5.94 -10.36
CA TRP A 176 11.27 -7.29 -10.76
C TRP A 176 11.95 -7.55 -12.10
N ALA A 177 12.69 -8.66 -12.22
CA ALA A 177 13.41 -8.99 -13.44
C ALA A 177 12.43 -9.21 -14.60
N ASP A 178 12.74 -8.65 -15.78
CA ASP A 178 11.89 -8.73 -16.98
C ASP A 178 10.47 -8.18 -16.80
N PHE A 179 10.27 -7.35 -15.78
CA PHE A 179 8.98 -6.79 -15.44
C PHE A 179 8.94 -5.28 -15.68
N SER A 180 8.11 -4.85 -16.61
CA SER A 180 7.85 -3.43 -16.82
C SER A 180 6.99 -2.87 -15.68
N HIS A 181 7.34 -1.68 -15.19
CA HIS A 181 6.53 -0.93 -14.23
C HIS A 181 5.05 -0.88 -14.65
N ASN A 182 4.12 -1.26 -13.77
CA ASN A 182 2.70 -1.08 -14.07
C ASN A 182 2.29 0.34 -13.71
N TYR A 183 1.72 1.03 -14.69
CA TYR A 183 1.21 2.36 -14.48
C TYR A 183 -0.30 2.38 -14.53
N THR A 184 -0.93 3.08 -13.59
CA THR A 184 -2.27 3.60 -13.87
C THR A 184 -2.16 4.64 -14.99
N ARG A 185 -3.28 4.90 -15.68
CA ARG A 185 -3.37 6.12 -16.50
C ARG A 185 -3.05 7.36 -15.67
N TRP A 186 -2.57 8.41 -16.34
CA TRP A 186 -2.50 9.73 -15.72
C TRP A 186 -3.90 10.19 -15.32
N GLN A 187 -4.03 10.52 -14.05
CA GLN A 187 -5.21 11.00 -13.36
C GLN A 187 -5.12 12.51 -13.18
N ALA A 188 -6.26 13.18 -13.10
CA ALA A 188 -6.34 14.63 -12.99
C ALA A 188 -5.78 15.12 -11.65
N SER A 189 -5.43 16.41 -11.60
CA SER A 189 -4.95 17.10 -10.39
C SER A 189 -5.93 17.02 -9.20
N GLY A 190 -7.21 16.74 -9.43
CA GLY A 190 -8.25 16.58 -8.41
C GLY A 190 -8.32 15.16 -7.83
N ASP A 191 -7.82 14.16 -8.53
CA ASP A 191 -7.90 12.76 -8.12
C ASP A 191 -6.98 12.48 -6.92
N ARG A 192 -7.49 11.73 -5.93
CA ARG A 192 -6.80 11.49 -4.64
C ARG A 192 -6.66 10.02 -4.30
N SER A 193 -7.06 9.13 -5.19
CA SER A 193 -6.95 7.70 -4.96
C SER A 193 -6.96 6.91 -6.25
N ALA A 194 -6.34 5.74 -6.24
CA ALA A 194 -6.51 4.74 -7.28
C ALA A 194 -6.57 3.35 -6.65
N THR A 195 -7.29 2.47 -7.33
CA THR A 195 -7.52 1.09 -6.91
C THR A 195 -6.82 0.15 -7.88
N ILE A 196 -6.05 -0.78 -7.35
CA ILE A 196 -5.37 -1.83 -8.10
C ILE A 196 -6.18 -3.11 -7.94
N PRO A 197 -6.75 -3.68 -9.02
CA PRO A 197 -7.44 -4.96 -8.94
C PRO A 197 -6.44 -6.09 -8.71
N LEU A 198 -6.86 -7.08 -7.93
CA LEU A 198 -6.09 -8.28 -7.66
C LEU A 198 -6.79 -9.52 -8.26
N PRO A 199 -6.02 -10.53 -8.68
CA PRO A 199 -6.56 -11.84 -9.03
C PRO A 199 -7.32 -12.46 -7.84
N ALA A 200 -8.51 -13.01 -8.09
CA ALA A 200 -9.27 -13.70 -7.03
C ALA A 200 -8.68 -15.07 -6.70
N THR A 201 -8.23 -15.79 -7.73
CA THR A 201 -7.68 -17.15 -7.62
C THR A 201 -6.19 -17.12 -7.92
N PRO A 202 -5.34 -17.70 -7.05
CA PRO A 202 -3.93 -17.88 -7.33
C PRO A 202 -3.70 -18.68 -8.62
N ALA A 203 -2.85 -18.18 -9.51
CA ALA A 203 -2.53 -18.83 -10.78
C ALA A 203 -1.10 -18.49 -11.26
N ALA A 204 -0.63 -19.18 -12.29
CA ALA A 204 0.58 -18.75 -13.01
C ALA A 204 0.35 -17.37 -13.65
N GLY A 205 1.36 -16.49 -13.65
CA GLY A 205 1.25 -15.16 -14.29
C GLY A 205 0.51 -14.09 -13.47
N ASP A 206 0.00 -14.46 -12.29
CA ASP A 206 -0.75 -13.59 -11.40
C ASP A 206 0.14 -12.71 -10.52
N ARG A 207 1.46 -12.84 -10.66
CA ARG A 207 2.49 -12.07 -9.96
C ARG A 207 2.41 -12.20 -8.43
N PHE A 208 1.89 -13.31 -7.93
CA PHE A 208 1.74 -13.57 -6.49
C PHE A 208 0.87 -12.53 -5.78
N LEU A 209 -0.09 -11.94 -6.50
CA LEU A 209 -0.95 -10.85 -6.03
C LEU A 209 -2.32 -11.30 -5.55
N ALA A 210 -2.70 -12.56 -5.76
CA ALA A 210 -3.93 -13.08 -5.19
C ALA A 210 -3.90 -12.97 -3.63
N PRO A 211 -5.03 -12.69 -2.97
CA PRO A 211 -5.06 -12.48 -1.52
C PRO A 211 -4.50 -13.64 -0.70
N ALA A 212 -4.62 -14.87 -1.21
CA ALA A 212 -4.12 -16.08 -0.57
C ALA A 212 -2.58 -16.10 -0.39
N TYR A 213 -1.82 -15.36 -1.21
CA TYR A 213 -0.37 -15.25 -1.02
C TYR A 213 0.02 -14.43 0.21
N GLY A 214 -0.91 -13.65 0.78
CA GLY A 214 -0.59 -12.75 1.89
C GLY A 214 0.53 -11.75 1.54
N ASN A 215 0.64 -11.36 0.27
CA ASN A 215 1.62 -10.40 -0.23
C ASN A 215 1.03 -8.99 -0.29
N ALA A 216 1.88 -7.99 -0.13
CA ALA A 216 1.51 -6.60 -0.34
C ALA A 216 1.63 -6.21 -1.83
N VAL A 217 0.78 -5.28 -2.26
CA VAL A 217 1.03 -4.45 -3.44
C VAL A 217 1.91 -3.29 -3.02
N PHE A 218 2.99 -3.06 -3.75
CA PHE A 218 3.85 -1.90 -3.57
C PHE A 218 3.51 -0.86 -4.62
N ALA A 219 3.41 0.41 -4.21
CA ALA A 219 3.25 1.50 -5.15
C ALA A 219 4.05 2.74 -4.76
N GLN A 220 4.46 3.50 -5.78
CA GLN A 220 4.91 4.88 -5.63
C GLN A 220 4.05 5.79 -6.51
N LEU A 221 3.89 7.04 -6.11
CA LEU A 221 3.13 8.02 -6.86
C LEU A 221 4.06 8.81 -7.76
N GLN A 222 3.78 8.79 -9.06
CA GLN A 222 4.38 9.73 -10.01
C GLN A 222 3.49 10.96 -10.15
N TYR A 223 4.10 12.14 -10.12
CA TYR A 223 3.40 13.41 -10.21
C TYR A 223 4.24 14.45 -10.95
N ASP A 224 3.58 15.30 -11.73
CA ASP A 224 4.27 16.33 -12.50
C ASP A 224 3.43 17.60 -12.63
N THR A 225 4.04 18.60 -13.25
CA THR A 225 3.43 19.91 -13.52
C THR A 225 2.55 19.90 -14.77
N GLY A 226 2.58 18.82 -15.57
CA GLY A 226 2.00 18.75 -16.91
C GLY A 226 2.78 19.54 -17.97
N CYS A 227 3.80 20.32 -17.58
CA CYS A 227 4.61 21.15 -18.48
C CYS A 227 6.04 20.65 -18.67
N THR A 228 6.43 19.61 -17.94
CA THR A 228 7.76 19.00 -17.99
C THR A 228 7.64 17.53 -18.38
N SER A 229 8.63 17.00 -19.10
CA SER A 229 8.69 15.58 -19.47
C SER A 229 9.05 14.66 -18.29
N LYS A 230 9.74 15.18 -17.27
CA LYS A 230 10.20 14.39 -16.11
C LYS A 230 9.21 14.47 -14.94
N ALA A 231 8.61 13.34 -14.60
CA ALA A 231 7.78 13.20 -13.40
C ALA A 231 8.65 13.05 -12.15
N ARG A 232 8.18 13.61 -11.03
CA ARG A 232 8.71 13.32 -9.69
C ARG A 232 8.04 12.05 -9.14
N ARG A 233 8.68 11.44 -8.15
CA ARG A 233 8.23 10.19 -7.52
C ARG A 233 8.21 10.34 -6.01
N THR A 234 7.25 9.71 -5.35
CA THR A 234 7.29 9.51 -3.89
C THR A 234 8.14 8.30 -3.55
N GLN A 235 8.33 8.03 -2.26
CA GLN A 235 8.78 6.72 -1.80
C GLN A 235 7.72 5.65 -2.10
N TYR A 236 8.15 4.39 -2.15
CA TYR A 236 7.26 3.24 -2.24
C TYR A 236 6.53 3.00 -0.91
N VAL A 237 5.28 2.57 -1.01
CA VAL A 237 4.44 2.16 0.11
C VAL A 237 3.86 0.78 -0.22
N GLY A 238 4.00 -0.18 0.71
CA GLY A 238 3.35 -1.47 0.66
C GLY A 238 1.94 -1.42 1.26
N ALA A 239 1.01 -2.17 0.67
CA ALA A 239 -0.37 -2.21 1.08
C ALA A 239 -0.98 -3.60 0.83
N PHE A 240 -1.78 -4.07 1.78
CA PHE A 240 -2.51 -5.34 1.67
C PHE A 240 -3.97 -5.07 1.28
N PRO A 241 -4.63 -6.00 0.58
CA PRO A 241 -6.09 -5.92 0.42
C PRO A 241 -6.79 -6.09 1.77
N ARG A 242 -8.12 -5.96 1.76
CA ARG A 242 -8.92 -6.33 2.94
C ARG A 242 -8.65 -7.81 3.22
N PRO A 243 -8.37 -8.19 4.48
CA PRO A 243 -8.21 -9.58 4.83
C PRO A 243 -9.55 -10.32 4.71
N ARG A 244 -9.49 -11.58 4.32
CA ARG A 244 -10.64 -12.49 4.35
C ARG A 244 -11.17 -12.65 5.76
N ASP A 245 -12.49 -12.71 5.91
CA ASP A 245 -13.11 -13.11 7.16
C ASP A 245 -12.83 -14.60 7.41
N PRO A 246 -12.11 -14.97 8.48
CA PRO A 246 -11.81 -16.37 8.77
C PRO A 246 -13.04 -17.16 9.27
N GLY A 247 -14.17 -16.51 9.51
CA GLY A 247 -15.40 -17.14 9.98
C GLY A 247 -15.31 -17.69 11.39
N THR A 248 -16.15 -18.68 11.70
CA THR A 248 -16.24 -19.31 13.03
C THR A 248 -15.57 -20.68 13.06
N GLY A 249 -15.00 -21.05 14.20
CA GLY A 249 -14.38 -22.36 14.41
C GLY A 249 -13.48 -22.35 15.64
N ASP A 250 -12.68 -23.39 15.77
CA ASP A 250 -11.70 -23.51 16.84
C ASP A 250 -10.42 -22.78 16.46
N LEU A 251 -9.97 -21.89 17.35
CA LEU A 251 -8.75 -21.12 17.14
C LEU A 251 -7.54 -21.97 17.52
N VAL A 252 -6.62 -22.17 16.58
CA VAL A 252 -5.36 -22.89 16.82
C VAL A 252 -4.20 -21.91 16.69
N SER A 253 -3.38 -21.83 17.74
CA SER A 253 -2.20 -20.96 17.81
C SER A 253 -0.98 -21.75 17.36
N VAL A 254 -0.36 -21.35 16.26
CA VAL A 254 0.77 -22.08 15.67
C VAL A 254 1.99 -21.19 15.46
N GLY A 255 3.17 -21.80 15.49
CA GLY A 255 4.42 -21.12 15.17
C GLY A 255 5.33 -21.88 14.22
N SER A 256 6.18 -21.13 13.53
CA SER A 256 7.29 -21.66 12.72
C SER A 256 8.58 -21.00 13.15
N TYR A 257 9.64 -21.78 13.35
CA TYR A 257 10.92 -21.27 13.82
C TYR A 257 12.09 -22.09 13.28
N ASN A 258 12.85 -21.52 12.35
CA ASN A 258 14.19 -22.02 12.07
C ASN A 258 15.11 -21.61 13.23
N VAL A 259 15.59 -22.61 13.97
CA VAL A 259 16.35 -22.39 15.21
C VAL A 259 17.86 -22.45 14.99
N GLU A 260 18.30 -22.85 13.79
CA GLU A 260 19.71 -22.81 13.37
C GLU A 260 20.64 -23.42 14.44
N LEU A 261 20.33 -24.62 14.89
CA LEU A 261 21.08 -25.31 15.95
C LEU A 261 21.93 -26.41 15.36
N SER A 262 23.05 -25.99 14.74
CA SER A 262 24.21 -26.87 14.55
C SER A 262 24.87 -27.13 15.92
N PRO A 263 25.19 -28.39 16.27
CA PRO A 263 25.81 -28.71 17.55
C PRO A 263 27.30 -28.37 17.47
N THR A 264 27.82 -27.39 18.23
CA THR A 264 29.22 -27.30 18.76
C THR A 264 29.66 -25.91 19.27
N THR A 265 28.84 -25.20 20.04
CA THR A 265 29.29 -23.96 20.69
C THR A 265 28.87 -23.87 22.15
N SER A 266 29.69 -23.20 22.97
CA SER A 266 29.39 -22.85 24.37
C SER A 266 28.11 -22.02 24.54
N SER A 267 27.62 -21.39 23.46
CA SER A 267 26.40 -20.57 23.43
C SER A 267 25.09 -21.38 23.38
N ARG A 268 25.15 -22.70 23.12
CA ARG A 268 23.98 -23.56 22.92
C ARG A 268 22.96 -23.51 24.07
N PRO A 269 23.33 -23.65 25.36
CA PRO A 269 22.34 -23.62 26.45
C PRO A 269 21.56 -22.30 26.49
N ARG A 270 22.23 -21.17 26.24
CA ARG A 270 21.60 -19.85 26.23
C ARG A 270 20.69 -19.66 25.02
N LYS A 271 21.11 -20.14 23.84
CA LYS A 271 20.26 -20.15 22.62
C LYS A 271 18.99 -20.98 22.84
N ILE A 272 19.11 -22.17 23.43
CA ILE A 272 17.95 -23.02 23.81
C ILE A 272 17.01 -22.28 24.78
N ALA A 273 17.55 -21.61 25.80
CA ALA A 273 16.76 -20.81 26.73
C ALA A 273 15.98 -19.71 26.01
N ASN A 274 16.64 -18.88 25.20
CA ASN A 274 16.01 -17.79 24.46
C ASN A 274 14.89 -18.29 23.52
N ILE A 275 15.12 -19.42 22.82
CA ILE A 275 14.11 -20.03 21.93
C ILE A 275 12.91 -20.53 22.75
N ALA A 276 13.15 -21.22 23.87
CA ALA A 276 12.08 -21.71 24.74
C ALA A 276 11.26 -20.55 25.31
N ASP A 277 11.90 -19.49 25.81
CA ASP A 277 11.23 -18.29 26.31
C ASP A 277 10.38 -17.61 25.22
N ASN A 278 10.89 -17.56 23.98
CA ASN A 278 10.14 -17.05 22.83
C ASN A 278 8.89 -17.88 22.52
N ILE A 279 8.96 -19.21 22.63
CA ILE A 279 7.81 -20.10 22.42
C ILE A 279 6.82 -19.96 23.58
N ALA A 280 7.32 -20.07 24.82
CA ALA A 280 6.52 -20.11 26.03
C ALA A 280 5.62 -18.88 26.18
N ARG A 281 6.14 -17.69 25.86
CA ARG A 281 5.43 -16.40 26.03
C ARG A 281 4.36 -16.11 24.97
N ARG A 282 4.09 -17.04 24.04
CA ARG A 282 3.20 -16.80 22.88
C ARG A 282 1.93 -17.62 22.87
N GLY A 283 1.75 -18.51 23.85
CA GLY A 283 0.55 -19.35 23.95
C GLY A 283 0.34 -20.14 22.66
N LEU A 284 1.38 -20.84 22.21
CA LEU A 284 1.34 -21.67 21.02
C LEU A 284 0.85 -23.07 21.39
N ASP A 285 0.00 -23.65 20.55
CA ASP A 285 -0.45 -25.03 20.66
C ASP A 285 0.51 -25.98 19.93
N VAL A 286 1.04 -25.51 18.80
CA VAL A 286 1.92 -26.28 17.90
C VAL A 286 3.04 -25.39 17.38
N VAL A 287 4.27 -25.92 17.31
CA VAL A 287 5.42 -25.23 16.71
C VAL A 287 6.15 -26.18 15.77
N ALA A 288 6.35 -25.76 14.53
CA ALA A 288 7.27 -26.42 13.61
C ALA A 288 8.66 -25.81 13.75
N LEU A 289 9.65 -26.67 14.00
CA LEU A 289 11.06 -26.28 14.08
C LEU A 289 11.81 -26.78 12.86
N GLN A 290 12.68 -25.94 12.32
CA GLN A 290 13.65 -26.26 11.29
C GLN A 290 15.06 -26.13 11.87
N GLU A 291 16.00 -26.95 11.38
CA GLU A 291 17.37 -27.03 11.91
C GLU A 291 17.44 -27.38 13.42
N ALA A 292 16.43 -28.09 13.90
CA ALA A 292 16.33 -28.70 15.22
C ALA A 292 16.54 -30.21 15.13
N ARG A 293 17.77 -30.68 15.36
CA ARG A 293 18.03 -32.12 15.56
C ARG A 293 17.31 -32.64 16.81
N GLU A 294 17.26 -33.96 16.96
CA GLU A 294 16.47 -34.61 18.02
C GLU A 294 16.86 -34.11 19.42
N GLN A 295 18.16 -34.04 19.70
CA GLN A 295 18.64 -33.56 20.99
C GLN A 295 18.21 -32.11 21.24
N THR A 296 18.29 -31.25 20.22
CA THR A 296 17.82 -29.86 20.32
C THR A 296 16.34 -29.76 20.71
N ALA A 297 15.48 -30.57 20.09
CA ALA A 297 14.06 -30.59 20.45
C ALA A 297 13.82 -31.15 21.86
N LYS A 298 14.58 -32.17 22.28
CA LYS A 298 14.52 -32.68 23.67
C LYS A 298 14.96 -31.62 24.68
N ASP A 299 16.04 -30.89 24.38
CA ASP A 299 16.55 -29.79 25.22
C ASP A 299 15.51 -28.67 25.34
N LEU A 300 14.83 -28.31 24.24
CA LEU A 300 13.74 -27.32 24.23
C LEU A 300 12.53 -27.77 25.05
N VAL A 301 12.07 -29.01 24.87
CA VAL A 301 10.95 -29.56 25.65
C VAL A 301 11.26 -29.57 27.14
N ARG A 302 12.49 -29.97 27.52
CA ARG A 302 12.95 -29.92 28.91
C ARG A 302 12.96 -28.50 29.45
N ARG A 303 13.52 -27.54 28.70
CA ARG A 303 13.57 -26.14 29.11
C ARG A 303 12.17 -25.53 29.28
N LEU A 304 11.25 -25.83 28.37
CA LEU A 304 9.85 -25.42 28.47
C LEU A 304 9.21 -25.95 29.75
N ALA A 305 9.47 -27.22 30.10
CA ALA A 305 8.95 -27.83 31.33
C ALA A 305 9.56 -27.25 32.61
N ASP A 306 10.89 -27.15 32.68
CA ASP A 306 11.62 -26.87 33.91
C ASP A 306 11.63 -25.38 34.26
N ALA A 307 11.85 -24.51 33.27
CA ALA A 307 12.04 -23.09 33.51
C ALA A 307 10.77 -22.27 33.25
N GLU A 308 9.97 -22.67 32.27
CA GLU A 308 8.78 -21.93 31.86
C GLU A 308 7.48 -22.58 32.37
N GLY A 309 7.57 -23.67 33.13
CA GLY A 309 6.43 -24.35 33.75
C GLY A 309 5.50 -25.08 32.77
N GLN A 310 5.90 -25.20 31.50
CA GLN A 310 5.11 -25.75 30.40
C GLN A 310 5.41 -27.24 30.21
N LYS A 311 4.92 -28.07 31.14
CA LYS A 311 5.27 -29.51 31.26
C LYS A 311 4.63 -30.43 30.21
N ASP A 312 3.65 -29.93 29.48
CA ASP A 312 2.82 -30.67 28.53
C ASP A 312 3.29 -30.49 27.08
N TRP A 313 4.55 -30.16 26.82
CA TRP A 313 5.09 -30.22 25.46
C TRP A 313 5.60 -31.62 25.12
N THR A 314 5.37 -32.05 23.88
CA THR A 314 6.03 -33.22 23.29
C THR A 314 6.47 -32.91 21.87
N GLN A 315 7.20 -33.83 21.25
CA GLN A 315 7.77 -33.63 19.92
C GLN A 315 7.79 -34.91 19.07
N TRP A 316 7.82 -34.73 17.77
CA TRP A 316 8.21 -35.75 16.82
C TRP A 316 8.90 -35.12 15.62
N GLY A 317 9.85 -35.85 15.01
CA GLY A 317 10.23 -35.53 13.64
C GLY A 317 11.42 -36.33 13.11
N VAL A 318 11.94 -35.90 11.98
CA VAL A 318 12.90 -36.64 11.15
C VAL A 318 14.01 -35.70 10.70
N GLY A 319 15.25 -36.19 10.61
CA GLY A 319 16.41 -35.36 10.26
C GLY A 319 16.59 -34.21 11.25
N ALA A 320 16.61 -32.97 10.76
CA ALA A 320 16.70 -31.76 11.57
C ALA A 320 15.37 -30.99 11.70
N GLN A 321 14.25 -31.58 11.31
CA GLN A 321 12.95 -30.91 11.29
C GLN A 321 12.06 -31.54 12.35
N ARG A 322 11.26 -30.75 13.08
CA ARG A 322 10.44 -31.24 14.19
C ARG A 322 9.08 -30.54 14.22
N VAL A 323 8.08 -31.24 14.77
CA VAL A 323 6.81 -30.67 15.19
C VAL A 323 6.69 -30.88 16.69
N LEU A 324 6.53 -29.78 17.42
CA LEU A 324 6.24 -29.74 18.85
C LEU A 324 4.77 -29.41 19.06
N TRP A 325 4.11 -30.02 20.04
CA TRP A 325 2.73 -29.67 20.41
C TRP A 325 2.46 -29.84 21.89
N ARG A 326 1.43 -29.13 22.37
CA ARG A 326 0.87 -29.22 23.72
C ARG A 326 -0.01 -30.47 23.86
N THR A 327 0.37 -31.42 24.71
CA THR A 327 -0.38 -32.66 24.97
C THR A 327 -1.69 -32.43 25.70
N GLY A 328 -1.80 -31.31 26.44
CA GLY A 328 -3.06 -30.88 27.04
C GLY A 328 -4.09 -30.41 26.01
N ALA A 329 -3.65 -29.97 24.82
CA ALA A 329 -4.54 -29.52 23.75
C ALA A 329 -4.73 -30.57 22.64
N TRP A 330 -3.68 -31.36 22.36
CA TRP A 330 -3.62 -32.25 21.20
C TRP A 330 -2.97 -33.60 21.53
N ARG A 331 -3.48 -34.66 20.89
CA ARG A 331 -2.88 -35.99 20.89
C ARG A 331 -2.54 -36.39 19.45
N ALA A 332 -1.38 -37.02 19.24
CA ALA A 332 -1.08 -37.61 17.94
C ALA A 332 -1.98 -38.83 17.69
N VAL A 333 -2.59 -38.90 16.50
CA VAL A 333 -3.35 -40.09 16.07
C VAL A 333 -2.39 -41.27 15.92
N LEU A 334 -2.82 -42.49 16.29
CA LEU A 334 -2.03 -43.70 16.10
C LEU A 334 -1.71 -43.88 14.60
N GLY A 335 -0.43 -44.10 14.28
CA GLY A 335 0.04 -44.12 12.88
C GLY A 335 0.00 -42.77 12.15
N GLY A 336 -0.39 -41.69 12.83
CA GLY A 336 -0.51 -40.34 12.26
C GLY A 336 0.79 -39.55 12.20
N LYS A 337 1.94 -40.17 12.49
CA LYS A 337 3.28 -39.57 12.43
C LYS A 337 4.00 -40.13 11.20
N VAL A 338 4.38 -39.27 10.25
CA VAL A 338 4.87 -39.70 8.94
C VAL A 338 5.87 -38.70 8.37
N ASP A 339 6.95 -39.19 7.75
CA ASP A 339 7.83 -38.32 6.96
C ASP A 339 7.20 -38.14 5.58
N VAL A 340 6.78 -36.91 5.26
CA VAL A 340 6.32 -36.57 3.91
C VAL A 340 7.47 -36.07 3.03
N GLY A 341 8.66 -35.85 3.59
CA GLY A 341 9.88 -35.55 2.86
C GLY A 341 10.60 -36.82 2.39
N ARG A 342 11.79 -36.68 1.81
CA ARG A 342 12.71 -37.80 1.54
C ARG A 342 14.06 -37.50 2.17
N ALA A 343 14.81 -38.54 2.54
CA ALA A 343 16.25 -38.39 2.69
C ALA A 343 16.81 -37.91 1.33
N SER A 344 17.63 -36.87 1.31
CA SER A 344 18.11 -36.29 0.06
C SER A 344 18.76 -37.38 -0.80
N ASP A 345 18.27 -37.58 -2.02
CA ASP A 345 18.87 -38.47 -3.02
C ASP A 345 19.97 -37.77 -3.85
N LYS A 346 20.44 -36.60 -3.38
CA LYS A 346 21.38 -35.71 -4.08
C LYS A 346 20.81 -35.05 -5.33
N SER A 347 19.54 -35.24 -5.67
CA SER A 347 18.89 -34.48 -6.73
C SER A 347 18.39 -33.13 -6.22
N ALA A 348 18.41 -32.13 -7.09
CA ALA A 348 18.05 -30.75 -6.77
C ALA A 348 16.56 -30.54 -6.45
N ALA A 349 15.71 -31.55 -6.71
CA ALA A 349 14.25 -31.49 -6.58
C ALA A 349 13.70 -32.25 -5.36
N THR A 350 14.58 -32.82 -4.52
CA THR A 350 14.15 -33.68 -3.43
C THR A 350 13.87 -32.89 -2.17
N PRO A 351 12.62 -32.93 -1.64
CA PRO A 351 12.33 -32.25 -0.39
C PRO A 351 13.11 -32.90 0.75
N LEU A 352 13.72 -32.06 1.60
CA LEU A 352 14.34 -32.51 2.85
C LEU A 352 13.33 -33.29 3.71
N PRO A 353 13.80 -34.09 4.68
CA PRO A 353 12.91 -34.71 5.67
C PRO A 353 11.96 -33.68 6.27
N ALA A 354 10.67 -33.98 6.17
CA ALA A 354 9.57 -33.07 6.48
C ALA A 354 8.56 -33.83 7.34
N PRO A 355 8.71 -33.80 8.66
CA PRO A 355 7.81 -34.52 9.54
C PRO A 355 6.40 -33.92 9.48
N ALA A 356 5.42 -34.78 9.23
CA ALA A 356 4.02 -34.49 9.42
C ALA A 356 3.39 -35.28 10.59
N VAL A 357 2.49 -34.61 11.33
CA VAL A 357 1.72 -35.22 12.43
C VAL A 357 0.24 -34.89 12.26
N ARG A 358 -0.61 -35.92 12.29
CA ARG A 358 -2.05 -35.77 12.50
C ARG A 358 -2.35 -35.65 13.99
N LEU A 359 -2.90 -34.52 14.38
CA LEU A 359 -3.25 -34.17 15.75
C LEU A 359 -4.76 -34.16 15.91
N THR A 360 -5.25 -34.90 16.90
CA THR A 360 -6.66 -34.91 17.33
C THR A 360 -6.79 -34.17 18.65
N PRO A 361 -7.90 -33.46 18.92
CA PRO A 361 -8.10 -32.79 20.21
C PRO A 361 -7.90 -33.75 21.39
N ALA A 362 -7.24 -33.27 22.44
CA ALA A 362 -7.10 -34.03 23.68
C ALA A 362 -8.48 -34.27 24.33
N LEU A 363 -8.62 -35.37 25.09
CA LEU A 363 -9.91 -35.79 25.68
C LEU A 363 -10.55 -34.71 26.57
N GLY A 364 -9.75 -33.92 27.30
CA GLY A 364 -10.22 -32.80 28.12
C GLY A 364 -10.37 -31.46 27.39
N ALA A 365 -10.02 -31.41 26.10
CA ALA A 365 -10.12 -30.23 25.24
C ALA A 365 -11.20 -30.40 24.14
N TRP A 366 -12.06 -31.41 24.31
CA TRP A 366 -13.10 -31.74 23.36
C TRP A 366 -14.22 -30.68 23.38
N ALA A 367 -14.62 -30.25 22.20
CA ALA A 367 -15.81 -29.44 21.97
C ALA A 367 -16.56 -30.07 20.80
N PRO A 368 -17.91 -30.04 20.79
CA PRO A 368 -18.69 -30.59 19.68
C PRO A 368 -18.21 -30.08 18.33
N GLY A 369 -17.95 -31.01 17.42
CA GLY A 369 -17.48 -30.75 16.05
C GLY A 369 -16.02 -30.33 15.90
N ARG A 370 -15.23 -30.25 16.98
CA ARG A 370 -13.78 -30.01 16.85
C ARG A 370 -13.12 -31.16 16.09
N GLN A 371 -12.39 -30.83 15.02
CA GLN A 371 -11.77 -31.83 14.13
C GLN A 371 -10.25 -31.89 14.27
N ASP A 372 -9.67 -32.93 13.69
CA ASP A 372 -8.23 -33.10 13.59
C ASP A 372 -7.57 -32.02 12.71
N ILE A 373 -6.26 -31.83 12.91
CA ILE A 373 -5.39 -31.05 12.03
C ILE A 373 -4.20 -31.90 11.58
N PHE A 374 -3.66 -31.60 10.40
CA PHE A 374 -2.44 -32.22 9.88
C PHE A 374 -1.35 -31.16 9.77
N VAL A 375 -0.28 -31.29 10.56
CA VAL A 375 0.78 -30.27 10.65
C VAL A 375 2.06 -30.81 10.07
N VAL A 376 2.71 -30.03 9.20
CA VAL A 376 3.96 -30.39 8.52
C VAL A 376 5.03 -29.33 8.81
N SER A 377 6.21 -29.77 9.27
CA SER A 377 7.41 -28.91 9.34
C SER A 377 8.20 -29.03 8.04
N VAL A 378 8.45 -27.90 7.37
CA VAL A 378 9.10 -27.86 6.05
C VAL A 378 10.38 -27.03 6.09
N HIS A 379 11.43 -27.53 5.43
CA HIS A 379 12.62 -26.75 5.08
C HIS A 379 13.00 -27.14 3.64
N LEU A 380 12.94 -26.21 2.69
CA LEU A 380 13.02 -26.56 1.26
C LEU A 380 14.43 -26.54 0.65
N GLU A 381 15.41 -25.93 1.29
CA GLU A 381 16.76 -25.84 0.70
C GLU A 381 17.74 -26.87 1.26
N ASP A 382 18.43 -27.55 0.34
CA ASP A 382 19.67 -28.24 0.63
C ASP A 382 20.87 -27.28 0.50
N ARG A 383 21.50 -26.94 1.63
CA ARG A 383 22.69 -26.07 1.71
C ARG A 383 23.81 -26.48 0.75
N ARG A 384 23.89 -27.76 0.37
CA ARG A 384 24.90 -28.26 -0.58
C ARG A 384 24.78 -27.65 -1.97
N ARG A 385 23.58 -27.23 -2.41
CA ARG A 385 23.40 -26.55 -3.71
C ARG A 385 23.96 -25.14 -3.68
N PHE A 386 23.79 -24.44 -2.55
CA PHE A 386 24.42 -23.15 -2.32
C PHE A 386 25.95 -23.28 -2.31
N ASP A 387 26.47 -24.27 -1.59
CA ASP A 387 27.92 -24.54 -1.54
C ASP A 387 28.48 -24.95 -2.92
N ALA A 388 27.65 -25.54 -3.79
CA ALA A 388 27.99 -25.88 -5.17
C ALA A 388 27.79 -24.73 -6.18
N GLY A 389 27.47 -23.51 -5.72
CA GLY A 389 27.38 -22.32 -6.58
C GLY A 389 26.07 -22.14 -7.34
N ALA A 390 24.98 -22.80 -6.93
CA ALA A 390 23.67 -22.62 -7.56
C ALA A 390 23.20 -21.16 -7.51
N THR A 391 22.71 -20.66 -8.65
CA THR A 391 22.15 -19.31 -8.77
C THR A 391 20.86 -19.16 -7.95
N VAL A 392 20.47 -17.93 -7.63
CA VAL A 392 19.19 -17.65 -6.96
C VAL A 392 18.01 -18.22 -7.75
N LYS A 393 18.04 -18.09 -9.08
CA LYS A 393 17.00 -18.61 -9.97
C LYS A 393 16.86 -20.13 -9.87
N GLU A 394 17.98 -20.85 -9.86
CA GLU A 394 17.98 -22.31 -9.68
C GLU A 394 17.46 -22.71 -8.31
N ARG A 395 17.88 -22.03 -7.24
CA ARG A 395 17.39 -22.31 -5.87
C ARG A 395 15.87 -22.13 -5.74
N LYS A 396 15.31 -21.08 -6.35
CA LYS A 396 13.86 -20.86 -6.39
C LYS A 396 13.13 -21.99 -7.12
N ARG A 397 13.63 -22.39 -8.29
CA ARG A 397 13.12 -23.54 -9.05
C ARG A 397 13.18 -24.83 -8.24
N ASP A 398 14.31 -25.10 -7.60
CA ASP A 398 14.54 -26.29 -6.79
C ASP A 398 13.55 -26.32 -5.61
N ALA A 399 13.30 -25.17 -4.95
CA ALA A 399 12.27 -25.05 -3.91
C ALA A 399 10.84 -25.26 -4.43
N HIS A 400 10.52 -24.80 -5.63
CA HIS A 400 9.24 -25.10 -6.28
C HIS A 400 9.05 -26.60 -6.51
N LEU A 401 10.05 -27.29 -7.08
CA LEU A 401 9.98 -28.73 -7.35
C LEU A 401 9.84 -29.52 -6.04
N ALA A 402 10.60 -29.15 -5.01
CA ALA A 402 10.49 -29.77 -3.68
C ALA A 402 9.11 -29.55 -3.04
N ALA A 403 8.54 -28.34 -3.18
CA ALA A 403 7.18 -28.05 -2.70
C ALA A 403 6.12 -28.87 -3.45
N SER A 404 6.24 -29.01 -4.77
CA SER A 404 5.34 -29.86 -5.58
C SER A 404 5.39 -31.31 -5.12
N ALA A 405 6.59 -31.87 -4.93
CA ALA A 405 6.75 -33.24 -4.44
C ALA A 405 6.18 -33.44 -3.01
N LEU A 406 6.29 -32.42 -2.15
CA LEU A 406 5.67 -32.44 -0.81
C LEU A 406 4.15 -32.41 -0.88
N LEU A 407 3.56 -31.62 -1.78
CA LEU A 407 2.11 -31.55 -1.94
C LEU A 407 1.49 -32.90 -2.29
N ASP A 408 2.10 -33.62 -3.24
CA ASP A 408 1.66 -34.96 -3.64
C ASP A 408 1.68 -35.93 -2.45
N ARG A 409 2.75 -35.88 -1.65
CA ARG A 409 2.90 -36.74 -0.47
C ARG A 409 1.97 -36.36 0.67
N ILE A 410 1.77 -35.06 0.91
CA ILE A 410 0.78 -34.57 1.88
C ILE A 410 -0.61 -35.06 1.48
N ALA A 411 -0.98 -34.97 0.20
CA ALA A 411 -2.26 -35.47 -0.31
C ALA A 411 -2.40 -36.99 -0.15
N ALA A 412 -1.34 -37.75 -0.44
CA ALA A 412 -1.35 -39.20 -0.33
C ALA A 412 -1.56 -39.72 1.10
N VAL A 413 -1.05 -39.00 2.10
CA VAL A 413 -1.13 -39.41 3.51
C VAL A 413 -2.31 -38.76 4.25
N ASN A 414 -2.71 -37.53 3.91
CA ASN A 414 -3.87 -36.87 4.50
C ASN A 414 -5.20 -37.25 3.80
N ARG A 415 -5.50 -38.55 3.74
CA ARG A 415 -6.69 -39.09 3.03
C ARG A 415 -8.03 -38.66 3.62
N GLY A 416 -8.06 -38.21 4.88
CA GLY A 416 -9.28 -37.73 5.56
C GLY A 416 -9.65 -36.28 5.21
N GLY A 417 -8.84 -35.60 4.39
CA GLY A 417 -9.06 -34.21 4.00
C GLY A 417 -9.12 -33.26 5.18
N VAL A 418 -8.39 -33.54 6.27
CA VAL A 418 -8.42 -32.68 7.46
C VAL A 418 -7.64 -31.38 7.18
N PRO A 419 -7.99 -30.27 7.85
CA PRO A 419 -7.24 -29.02 7.79
C PRO A 419 -5.73 -29.25 7.85
N THR A 420 -5.01 -28.73 6.88
CA THR A 420 -3.56 -28.93 6.74
C THR A 420 -2.81 -27.65 7.00
N LEU A 421 -1.80 -27.70 7.86
CA LEU A 421 -0.91 -26.60 8.20
C LEU A 421 0.52 -26.95 7.74
N VAL A 422 1.09 -26.13 6.88
CA VAL A 422 2.49 -26.24 6.43
C VAL A 422 3.26 -25.07 7.03
N LEU A 423 4.23 -25.37 7.88
CA LEU A 423 4.95 -24.39 8.69
C LEU A 423 6.44 -24.55 8.41
N GLY A 424 7.12 -23.51 7.97
CA GLY A 424 8.57 -23.63 7.81
C GLY A 424 9.28 -22.58 6.99
N ASP A 425 10.54 -22.86 6.71
CA ASP A 425 11.41 -22.07 5.85
C ASP A 425 11.31 -22.60 4.41
N LEU A 426 10.56 -21.88 3.57
CA LEU A 426 10.29 -22.26 2.19
C LEU A 426 11.24 -21.56 1.21
N LYS A 427 12.23 -20.82 1.71
CA LYS A 427 13.31 -20.20 0.92
C LYS A 427 12.81 -19.38 -0.28
N GLY A 428 11.77 -18.58 -0.04
CA GLY A 428 11.20 -17.69 -1.03
C GLY A 428 11.38 -16.23 -0.65
N ASN A 429 12.57 -15.65 -0.85
CA ASN A 429 12.82 -14.26 -0.44
C ASN A 429 12.01 -13.26 -1.29
N PHE A 430 10.79 -12.94 -0.85
CA PHE A 430 9.98 -11.85 -1.37
C PHE A 430 10.31 -10.53 -0.64
N GLY A 431 11.53 -10.01 -0.73
CA GLY A 431 11.80 -8.64 -0.23
C GLY A 431 13.25 -8.32 0.10
N GLY A 432 13.66 -7.12 -0.30
CA GLY A 432 14.99 -6.57 -0.08
C GLY A 432 15.43 -6.66 1.38
N GLY A 433 16.48 -7.45 1.60
CA GLY A 433 17.16 -7.65 2.88
C GLY A 433 18.56 -8.23 2.65
N GLY A 434 19.27 -7.72 1.65
CA GLY A 434 20.70 -8.01 1.44
C GLY A 434 21.04 -9.14 0.46
N LEU A 435 20.16 -9.49 -0.48
CA LEU A 435 20.62 -10.07 -1.75
C LEU A 435 20.80 -8.92 -2.76
N PRO A 436 21.80 -8.99 -3.67
CA PRO A 436 22.05 -7.93 -4.64
C PRO A 436 20.79 -7.62 -5.44
N ALA A 437 20.65 -6.37 -5.90
CA ALA A 437 19.53 -5.81 -6.65
C ALA A 437 19.19 -6.52 -7.99
N GLY A 438 19.72 -7.73 -8.23
CA GLY A 438 19.44 -8.61 -9.36
C GLY A 438 18.86 -9.99 -8.98
N ALA A 439 18.60 -10.27 -7.69
CA ALA A 439 18.00 -11.54 -7.23
C ALA A 439 16.49 -11.65 -7.49
N GLY A 440 16.03 -11.01 -8.57
CA GLY A 440 14.68 -10.54 -8.83
C GLY A 440 13.54 -11.44 -8.33
N TYR A 441 12.45 -10.79 -7.93
CA TYR A 441 11.13 -11.36 -8.15
C TYR A 441 11.08 -11.81 -9.61
N CYS A 442 10.58 -13.01 -9.87
CA CYS A 442 10.38 -13.50 -11.21
C CYS A 442 9.15 -14.41 -11.20
N ASP A 443 8.20 -14.12 -12.09
CA ASP A 443 7.01 -14.92 -12.31
C ASP A 443 7.32 -15.97 -13.38
N GLU A 444 6.53 -17.05 -13.44
CA GLU A 444 6.78 -18.24 -14.25
C GLU A 444 6.94 -17.94 -15.75
N ASN A 445 6.31 -16.86 -16.23
CA ASN A 445 6.38 -16.42 -17.62
C ASN A 445 7.77 -15.92 -18.07
N ALA A 446 8.72 -15.70 -17.15
CA ALA A 446 10.11 -15.30 -17.44
C ALA A 446 11.14 -16.42 -17.17
N GLY A 447 10.68 -17.67 -17.11
CA GLY A 447 11.55 -18.85 -16.93
C GLY A 447 12.13 -19.01 -15.52
N CYS A 448 11.68 -18.22 -14.55
CA CYS A 448 11.83 -18.55 -13.13
C CYS A 448 10.65 -19.40 -12.71
N VAL A 449 10.84 -20.71 -12.69
CA VAL A 449 9.78 -21.65 -12.36
C VAL A 449 9.60 -21.70 -10.84
N GLY A 450 8.82 -20.77 -10.30
CA GLY A 450 8.24 -20.87 -8.96
C GLY A 450 9.15 -20.64 -7.76
N GLU A 451 8.50 -20.44 -6.61
CA GLU A 451 9.09 -20.50 -5.28
C GLU A 451 8.26 -21.49 -4.44
N GLY A 452 8.75 -21.91 -3.27
CA GLY A 452 8.02 -22.86 -2.42
C GLY A 452 6.64 -22.36 -2.04
N GLN A 453 6.52 -21.12 -1.53
CA GLN A 453 5.25 -20.58 -1.07
C GLN A 453 4.19 -20.47 -2.18
N PRO A 454 4.49 -19.93 -3.38
CA PRO A 454 3.50 -19.86 -4.44
C PRO A 454 2.97 -21.22 -4.89
N THR A 455 3.82 -22.23 -4.83
CA THR A 455 3.45 -23.61 -5.16
C THR A 455 2.38 -24.13 -4.22
N PHE A 456 2.57 -23.96 -2.91
CA PHE A 456 1.53 -24.30 -1.92
C PHE A 456 0.27 -23.45 -2.09
N VAL A 457 0.40 -22.13 -2.29
CA VAL A 457 -0.77 -21.25 -2.39
C VAL A 457 -1.66 -21.59 -3.59
N ARG A 458 -1.05 -21.89 -4.75
CA ARG A 458 -1.78 -22.37 -5.95
C ARG A 458 -2.42 -23.73 -5.75
N ALA A 459 -1.92 -24.54 -4.82
CA ALA A 459 -2.55 -25.79 -4.38
C ALA A 459 -3.66 -25.59 -3.31
N GLY A 460 -4.14 -24.36 -3.14
CA GLY A 460 -5.26 -24.00 -2.27
C GLY A 460 -4.89 -23.61 -0.84
N PHE A 461 -3.59 -23.42 -0.55
CA PHE A 461 -3.17 -22.92 0.75
C PHE A 461 -3.30 -21.39 0.83
N TRP A 462 -3.52 -20.89 2.04
CA TRP A 462 -3.49 -19.48 2.38
C TRP A 462 -2.27 -19.20 3.27
N ASP A 463 -1.62 -18.07 3.04
CA ASP A 463 -0.50 -17.58 3.85
C ASP A 463 -1.00 -16.82 5.09
N ALA A 464 -0.37 -17.02 6.23
CA ALA A 464 -0.71 -16.31 7.47
C ALA A 464 -0.60 -14.79 7.37
N GLN A 465 0.23 -14.22 6.48
CA GLN A 465 0.20 -12.77 6.22
C GLN A 465 -1.06 -12.30 5.49
N SER A 466 -2.02 -13.17 5.15
CA SER A 466 -3.38 -12.77 4.81
C SER A 466 -4.25 -12.42 6.03
N ALA A 467 -3.74 -12.62 7.26
CA ALA A 467 -4.50 -12.49 8.50
C ALA A 467 -5.18 -11.12 8.72
N VAL A 468 -6.26 -11.12 9.51
CA VAL A 468 -6.96 -9.88 9.90
C VAL A 468 -6.03 -8.90 10.59
N THR A 469 -5.33 -9.36 11.63
CA THR A 469 -4.34 -8.56 12.37
C THR A 469 -2.93 -9.01 12.02
N LYS A 470 -2.05 -8.04 11.71
CA LYS A 470 -0.66 -8.30 11.33
C LYS A 470 0.28 -7.44 12.18
N VAL A 471 1.35 -8.03 12.70
CA VAL A 471 2.35 -7.33 13.54
C VAL A 471 3.76 -7.68 13.08
N GLY A 472 4.62 -6.68 12.94
CA GLY A 472 6.03 -6.89 12.59
C GLY A 472 6.26 -7.23 11.11
N VAL A 473 5.27 -6.99 10.24
CA VAL A 473 5.39 -7.22 8.79
C VAL A 473 6.44 -6.31 8.14
N GLU A 474 6.80 -5.21 8.79
CA GLU A 474 7.82 -4.28 8.32
C GLU A 474 9.25 -4.82 8.44
N TYR A 475 9.45 -5.96 9.11
CA TYR A 475 10.75 -6.59 9.25
C TYR A 475 10.84 -7.87 8.43
N GLY A 476 12.05 -8.21 7.99
CA GLY A 476 12.28 -9.50 7.36
C GLY A 476 12.08 -10.65 8.34
N THR A 477 11.74 -11.85 7.85
CA THR A 477 11.68 -13.06 8.71
C THR A 477 13.07 -13.63 8.97
N LEU A 478 14.03 -13.37 8.09
CA LEU A 478 15.46 -13.55 8.32
C LEU A 478 16.04 -12.29 8.97
N ASN A 479 16.54 -12.42 10.20
CA ASN A 479 17.14 -11.34 10.97
C ASN A 479 18.69 -11.35 10.95
N LYS A 480 19.33 -12.44 10.48
CA LYS A 480 20.81 -12.59 10.42
C LYS A 480 21.50 -12.36 11.77
N HIS A 481 20.87 -12.83 12.84
CA HIS A 481 21.28 -12.66 14.24
C HIS A 481 21.24 -11.21 14.75
N VAL A 482 20.61 -10.30 14.01
CA VAL A 482 20.49 -8.90 14.43
C VAL A 482 19.30 -8.78 15.35
N ALA A 483 19.55 -8.48 16.64
CA ALA A 483 18.48 -8.32 17.64
C ALA A 483 17.51 -7.16 17.36
N ARG A 484 17.91 -6.19 16.52
CA ARG A 484 17.09 -5.06 16.09
C ARG A 484 17.19 -4.90 14.57
N PRO A 485 16.57 -5.79 13.78
CA PRO A 485 16.66 -5.72 12.33
C PRO A 485 16.03 -4.39 11.85
N PRO A 486 16.57 -3.76 10.79
CA PRO A 486 16.01 -2.53 10.27
C PRO A 486 14.62 -2.76 9.70
N ARG A 487 13.75 -1.75 9.81
CA ARG A 487 12.46 -1.73 9.13
C ARG A 487 12.67 -1.56 7.63
N SER A 488 11.88 -2.27 6.84
CA SER A 488 11.79 -2.04 5.41
C SER A 488 11.22 -0.65 5.13
N VAL A 489 11.88 0.09 4.25
CA VAL A 489 11.43 1.44 3.87
C VAL A 489 10.13 1.43 3.07
N THR A 490 9.72 0.28 2.53
CA THR A 490 8.42 0.10 1.88
C THR A 490 7.32 -0.24 2.89
N GLY A 491 7.66 -0.48 4.16
CA GLY A 491 6.74 -0.90 5.22
C GLY A 491 6.48 -2.41 5.28
N VAL A 492 7.06 -3.21 4.38
CA VAL A 492 6.95 -4.68 4.37
C VAL A 492 8.31 -5.29 4.10
N GLY A 493 8.77 -6.18 5.00
CA GLY A 493 10.05 -6.87 4.93
C GLY A 493 10.00 -8.18 4.14
N GLY A 494 11.18 -8.64 3.69
CA GLY A 494 11.32 -9.90 2.97
C GLY A 494 11.06 -11.13 3.83
N ARG A 495 10.46 -12.16 3.24
CA ARG A 495 10.02 -13.35 3.97
C ARG A 495 10.73 -14.57 3.41
N THR A 496 11.10 -15.51 4.26
CA THR A 496 11.56 -16.85 3.85
C THR A 496 10.81 -17.93 4.63
N ASP A 497 10.32 -17.56 5.81
CA ASP A 497 9.51 -18.38 6.69
C ASP A 497 8.02 -18.10 6.46
N TYR A 498 7.24 -19.16 6.46
CA TYR A 498 5.81 -19.13 6.16
C TYR A 498 5.02 -20.03 7.08
N ILE A 499 3.78 -19.61 7.33
CA ILE A 499 2.74 -20.43 7.94
C ILE A 499 1.59 -20.48 6.94
N LEU A 500 1.36 -21.65 6.37
CA LEU A 500 0.38 -21.87 5.31
C LEU A 500 -0.72 -22.80 5.80
N ALA A 501 -1.97 -22.57 5.37
CA ALA A 501 -3.11 -23.38 5.78
C ALA A 501 -4.07 -23.69 4.62
N ARG A 502 -4.55 -24.94 4.54
CA ARG A 502 -5.58 -25.38 3.59
C ARG A 502 -6.71 -26.09 4.33
N GLY A 503 -7.95 -25.89 3.88
CA GLY A 503 -9.13 -26.45 4.54
C GLY A 503 -9.44 -25.80 5.89
N THR A 504 -9.01 -24.55 6.07
CA THR A 504 -9.26 -23.74 7.27
C THR A 504 -10.16 -22.55 6.93
N GLY A 505 -10.74 -21.91 7.94
CA GLY A 505 -11.52 -20.69 7.76
C GLY A 505 -10.64 -19.50 7.34
N GLY A 506 -9.39 -19.46 7.82
CA GLY A 506 -8.41 -18.42 7.52
C GLY A 506 -7.63 -18.03 8.78
N PHE A 507 -6.90 -16.91 8.72
CA PHE A 507 -6.08 -16.44 9.83
C PHE A 507 -6.67 -15.17 10.47
N THR A 508 -6.77 -15.17 11.80
CA THR A 508 -7.18 -13.97 12.56
C THR A 508 -5.97 -13.10 12.91
N PHE A 509 -4.80 -13.71 13.07
CA PHE A 509 -3.61 -13.05 13.58
C PHE A 509 -2.33 -13.60 12.94
N TYR A 510 -1.41 -12.70 12.64
CA TYR A 510 -0.03 -12.98 12.26
C TYR A 510 0.93 -12.06 13.00
N ARG A 511 2.07 -12.61 13.45
CA ARG A 511 3.17 -11.83 14.01
C ARG A 511 4.52 -12.39 13.60
N ASN A 512 5.37 -11.51 13.07
CA ASN A 512 6.81 -11.73 12.96
C ASN A 512 7.49 -11.28 14.27
N VAL A 513 8.14 -12.20 14.98
CA VAL A 513 8.75 -11.93 16.29
C VAL A 513 10.19 -11.46 16.13
N VAL A 514 10.37 -10.15 16.04
CA VAL A 514 11.70 -9.52 15.88
C VAL A 514 12.43 -9.23 17.18
N ALA A 515 11.69 -8.96 18.26
CA ALA A 515 12.24 -8.82 19.58
C ALA A 515 12.14 -10.18 20.26
N THR A 516 13.25 -10.87 20.31
CA THR A 516 13.39 -12.14 21.02
C THR A 516 13.60 -11.86 22.51
N TYR A 517 13.06 -12.73 23.35
CA TYR A 517 13.33 -12.70 24.79
C TYR A 517 14.73 -13.27 25.07
N GLY A 518 15.41 -12.71 26.07
CA GLY A 518 16.75 -13.13 26.49
C GLY A 518 17.89 -12.24 25.99
N ASP A 519 19.10 -12.80 25.94
CA ASP A 519 20.33 -12.08 25.57
C ASP A 519 20.29 -11.64 24.09
N ALA A 520 20.40 -10.33 23.84
CA ALA A 520 20.40 -9.73 22.51
C ALA A 520 21.69 -9.97 21.71
N SER A 521 22.67 -10.69 22.25
CA SER A 521 23.87 -11.09 21.54
C SER A 521 23.56 -12.00 20.34
N ALA A 522 24.17 -11.70 19.20
CA ALA A 522 23.98 -12.42 17.94
C ALA A 522 24.19 -13.94 18.08
N ILE A 523 25.19 -14.37 18.87
CA ILE A 523 25.51 -15.79 19.06
C ILE A 523 24.46 -16.58 19.87
N HIS A 524 23.51 -15.87 20.51
CA HIS A 524 22.47 -16.44 21.36
C HIS A 524 21.07 -16.40 20.71
N GLN A 525 20.98 -15.95 19.46
CA GLN A 525 19.72 -15.82 18.73
C GLN A 525 19.79 -16.61 17.42
N PRO A 526 18.69 -17.25 16.97
CA PRO A 526 18.61 -17.76 15.61
C PRO A 526 18.64 -16.61 14.60
N ASP A 527 19.19 -16.88 13.41
CA ASP A 527 19.18 -15.96 12.28
C ASP A 527 17.80 -15.75 11.65
N HIS A 528 16.81 -16.55 12.05
CA HIS A 528 15.40 -16.39 11.72
C HIS A 528 14.58 -15.92 12.93
N ASN A 529 13.45 -15.28 12.64
CA ASN A 529 12.45 -14.92 13.65
C ASN A 529 11.45 -16.06 13.85
N LEU A 530 10.91 -16.17 15.06
CA LEU A 530 9.70 -16.95 15.29
C LEU A 530 8.53 -16.28 14.54
N LEU A 531 7.81 -17.04 13.73
CA LEU A 531 6.51 -16.64 13.21
C LEU A 531 5.41 -17.20 14.10
N VAL A 532 4.39 -16.40 14.36
CA VAL A 532 3.20 -16.80 15.11
C VAL A 532 1.96 -16.50 14.27
N ALA A 533 1.05 -17.45 14.18
CA ALA A 533 -0.24 -17.27 13.55
C ALA A 533 -1.35 -17.89 14.38
N ARG A 534 -2.57 -17.36 14.24
CA ARG A 534 -3.78 -17.99 14.77
C ARG A 534 -4.72 -18.28 13.62
N VAL A 535 -5.02 -19.57 13.44
CA VAL A 535 -5.83 -20.09 12.34
C VAL A 535 -7.15 -20.59 12.88
N VAL A 536 -8.24 -20.31 12.16
CA VAL A 536 -9.58 -20.84 12.48
C VAL A 536 -9.75 -22.19 11.80
N VAL A 537 -9.89 -23.24 12.60
CA VAL A 537 -10.23 -24.58 12.13
C VAL A 537 -11.75 -24.73 12.19
N PRO A 538 -12.44 -24.94 11.06
CA PRO A 538 -13.88 -25.14 11.05
C PRO A 538 -14.28 -26.33 11.94
N ARG A 539 -15.50 -26.33 12.46
CA ARG A 539 -16.07 -27.52 13.12
C ARG A 539 -16.74 -28.41 12.07
N ARG A 540 -16.70 -29.74 12.26
CA ARG A 540 -17.39 -30.74 11.43
C ARG A 540 -18.64 -31.26 12.09
#